data_AF-A0A962EC58-F1
#
_entry.id   AF-A0A962EC58-F1
#
_cell.length_a   1.000
_cell.length_b   1.000
_cell.length_c   1.000
_cell.angle_alpha   90.00
_cell.angle_beta   90.00
_cell.angle_gamma   90.00
#
_symmetry.space_group_name_H-M   'P 1'
#
loop_
_entity.id
_entity.type
_entity.pdbx_description
1 polymer ?
#
loop_
_entity_poly.entity_id
_entity_poly.type
_entity_poly.pdbx_seq_one_letter_code
_entity_poly.pdbx_strand_id
1 'polypeptide(L)'
;NPASVYQEIVRRYGQQVGINADVHGFCVHSLRATAATNALEHNADIAKVQEWLGHASIQTTKLYDRRETRPEGSPTFKVSYVQ
;
A
#
# COMPACT_ATOMS: atom_id res chain seq x y z
N ASN A 1 13.69 -21.74 7.75
CA ASN A 1 12.48 -21.34 7.00
C ASN A 1 12.76 -19.99 6.35
N PRO A 2 12.90 -19.87 5.02
CA PRO A 2 13.28 -18.61 4.37
C PRO A 2 12.30 -17.47 4.63
N ALA A 3 11.01 -17.76 4.83
CA ALA A 3 10.00 -16.75 5.15
C ALA A 3 10.28 -16.05 6.50
N SER A 4 10.85 -16.75 7.48
CA SER A 4 11.17 -16.16 8.78
C SER A 4 12.36 -15.20 8.70
N VAL A 5 13.32 -15.47 7.81
CA VAL A 5 14.52 -14.62 7.61
C VAL A 5 14.13 -13.24 7.08
N TYR A 6 13.29 -13.17 6.05
CA TYR A 6 12.84 -11.88 5.50
C TYR A 6 12.00 -11.07 6.50
N GLN A 7 11.15 -11.76 7.27
CA GLN A 7 10.37 -11.09 8.33
C GLN A 7 11.28 -10.51 9.41
N GLU A 8 12.31 -11.25 9.83
CA GLU A 8 13.27 -10.79 10.83
C GLU A 8 14.09 -9.60 10.35
N ILE A 9 14.58 -9.63 9.10
CA ILE A 9 15.30 -8.51 8.48
C ILE A 9 14.43 -7.25 8.46
N VAL A 10 13.19 -7.37 7.96
CA VAL A 10 12.27 -6.22 7.88
C VAL A 10 11.98 -5.66 9.27
N ARG A 11 11.70 -6.51 10.27
CA ARG A 11 11.49 -6.07 11.65
C ARG A 11 12.71 -5.37 12.25
N ARG A 12 13.90 -5.94 12.06
CA ARG A 12 15.15 -5.36 12.55
C ARG A 12 15.37 -3.94 12.01
N TYR A 13 15.24 -3.74 10.71
CA TYR A 13 15.42 -2.41 10.12
C TYR A 13 14.27 -1.46 10.48
N GLY A 14 13.04 -1.97 10.59
CA GLY A 14 11.90 -1.18 11.08
C GLY A 14 12.16 -0.60 12.47
N GLN A 15 12.64 -1.41 13.41
CA GLN A 15 12.97 -0.95 14.75
C GLN A 15 14.07 0.13 14.76
N GLN A 16 15.07 0.01 13.90
CA GLN A 16 16.15 1.00 13.79
C GLN A 16 15.67 2.38 13.34
N VAL A 17 14.57 2.46 12.59
CA VAL A 17 13.97 3.72 12.11
C VAL A 17 12.74 4.14 12.91
N GLY A 18 12.50 3.52 14.06
CA GLY A 18 11.38 3.88 14.95
C GLY A 18 10.03 3.23 14.63
N ILE A 19 9.98 2.28 13.68
CA ILE A 19 8.81 1.41 13.46
C ILE A 19 8.85 0.31 14.52
N ASN A 20 8.34 0.65 15.69
CA ASN A 20 8.38 -0.18 16.89
C ASN A 20 7.17 -1.14 16.98
N ALA A 21 7.04 -1.84 18.11
CA ALA A 21 5.98 -2.83 18.32
C ALA A 21 4.55 -2.25 18.32
N ASP A 22 4.40 -0.94 18.46
CA ASP A 22 3.10 -0.25 18.43
C ASP A 22 2.57 -0.13 16.98
N VAL A 23 3.45 -0.28 15.97
CA VAL A 23 3.05 -0.27 14.57
C VAL A 23 2.49 -1.64 14.18
N HIS A 24 1.17 -1.75 14.24
CA HIS A 24 0.45 -2.95 13.82
C HIS A 24 0.55 -3.18 12.30
N GLY A 25 0.76 -4.44 11.92
CA GLY A 25 0.73 -4.86 10.51
C GLY A 25 2.03 -4.66 9.72
N PHE A 26 3.09 -4.10 10.32
CA PHE A 26 4.38 -3.96 9.64
C PHE A 26 5.04 -5.32 9.36
N CYS A 27 5.12 -5.70 8.08
CA CYS A 27 5.68 -6.96 7.63
C CYS A 27 6.08 -6.91 6.14
N VAL A 28 6.67 -7.99 5.64
CA VAL A 28 7.04 -8.11 4.20
C VAL A 28 5.84 -7.87 3.27
N HIS A 29 4.64 -8.29 3.67
CA HIS A 29 3.44 -8.13 2.87
C HIS A 29 2.96 -6.66 2.86
N SER A 30 3.06 -5.95 4.00
CA SER A 30 2.69 -4.54 4.05
C SER A 30 3.63 -3.68 3.19
N LEU A 31 4.92 -4.00 3.12
CA LEU A 31 5.86 -3.31 2.22
C LEU A 31 5.49 -3.51 0.75
N ARG A 32 5.10 -4.73 0.35
CA ARG A 32 4.58 -5.00 -1.00
C ARG A 32 3.32 -4.18 -1.30
N ALA A 33 2.40 -4.10 -0.34
CA ALA A 33 1.20 -3.28 -0.45
C ALA A 33 1.54 -1.79 -0.64
N THR A 34 2.46 -1.26 0.18
CA THR A 34 2.94 0.12 0.06
C THR A 34 3.53 0.38 -1.33
N ALA A 35 4.36 -0.53 -1.85
CA ALA A 35 4.99 -0.37 -3.15
C ALA A 35 3.96 -0.35 -4.30
N ALA A 36 2.97 -1.26 -4.24
CA ALA A 36 1.88 -1.32 -5.22
C ALA A 36 1.01 -0.06 -5.19
N THR A 37 0.56 0.36 -4.00
CA THR A 37 -0.24 1.59 -3.84
C THR A 37 0.55 2.81 -4.32
N ASN A 38 1.82 2.97 -3.93
CA ASN A 38 2.62 4.13 -4.34
C ASN A 38 2.80 4.22 -5.86
N ALA A 39 3.01 3.08 -6.53
CA ALA A 39 3.10 3.07 -7.99
C ALA A 39 1.79 3.55 -8.64
N LEU A 40 0.65 3.05 -8.16
CA LEU A 40 -0.67 3.41 -8.70
C LEU A 40 -1.04 4.87 -8.41
N GLU A 41 -0.75 5.37 -7.20
CA GLU A 41 -0.93 6.79 -6.84
C GLU A 41 -0.08 7.72 -7.71
N HIS A 42 1.07 7.25 -8.19
CA HIS A 42 1.91 7.97 -9.16
C HIS A 42 1.57 7.64 -10.62
N ASN A 43 0.32 7.27 -10.88
CA ASN A 43 -0.23 7.06 -12.22
C ASN A 43 0.44 5.95 -13.03
N ALA A 44 1.06 4.97 -12.38
CA ALA A 44 1.47 3.75 -13.08
C ALA A 44 0.25 3.03 -13.67
N ASP A 45 0.46 2.40 -14.82
CA ASP A 45 -0.54 1.54 -15.44
C ASP A 45 -0.79 0.31 -14.56
N ILE A 46 -2.06 0.07 -14.23
CA ILE A 46 -2.48 -1.05 -13.38
C ILE A 46 -2.13 -2.42 -13.99
N ALA A 47 -2.09 -2.54 -15.32
CA ALA A 47 -1.67 -3.78 -15.98
C ALA A 47 -0.17 -4.04 -15.74
N LYS A 48 0.67 -3.00 -15.79
CA LYS A 48 2.11 -3.11 -15.50
C LYS A 48 2.36 -3.42 -14.02
N VAL A 49 1.59 -2.82 -13.11
CA VAL A 49 1.68 -3.13 -11.68
C VAL A 49 1.24 -4.57 -11.41
N GLN A 50 0.20 -5.07 -12.10
CA GLN A 50 -0.22 -6.47 -11.99
C GLN A 50 0.86 -7.45 -12.45
N GLU A 51 1.50 -7.18 -13.59
CA GLU A 51 2.62 -7.97 -14.10
C GLU A 51 3.79 -7.97 -13.11
N TRP A 52 4.21 -6.80 -12.63
CA TRP A 52 5.30 -6.66 -11.67
C TRP A 52 5.06 -7.44 -10.37
N LEU A 53 3.81 -7.45 -9.89
CA LEU A 53 3.43 -8.21 -8.70
C LEU A 53 3.23 -9.72 -8.98
N GLY A 54 3.13 -10.13 -10.24
CA GLY A 54 2.83 -11.51 -10.62
C GLY A 54 1.42 -11.94 -10.22
N HIS A 55 0.46 -11.02 -10.18
CA HIS A 55 -0.93 -11.38 -9.87
C HIS A 55 -1.61 -12.03 -11.08
N ALA A 56 -2.32 -13.13 -10.84
CA ALA A 56 -3.08 -13.83 -11.88
C ALA A 56 -4.36 -13.08 -12.30
N SER A 57 -4.86 -12.17 -11.48
CA SER A 57 -6.07 -11.38 -11.75
C SER A 57 -5.87 -9.92 -11.42
N ILE A 58 -6.28 -9.06 -12.34
CA ILE A 58 -6.30 -7.60 -12.16
C ILE A 58 -7.13 -7.17 -10.94
N GLN A 59 -8.15 -7.95 -10.57
CA GLN A 59 -9.00 -7.65 -9.40
C GLN A 59 -8.19 -7.62 -8.10
N THR A 60 -7.18 -8.49 -7.98
CA THR A 60 -6.31 -8.50 -6.78
C THR A 60 -5.39 -7.28 -6.74
N THR A 61 -4.98 -6.75 -7.90
CA THR A 61 -4.22 -5.50 -7.99
C THR A 61 -5.09 -4.28 -7.71
N LYS A 62 -6.37 -4.30 -8.12
CA LYS A 62 -7.34 -3.22 -7.84
C LYS A 62 -7.52 -2.94 -6.34
N LEU A 63 -7.29 -3.94 -5.47
CA LEU A 63 -7.33 -3.73 -4.01
C LEU A 63 -6.27 -2.72 -3.51
N TYR A 64 -5.19 -2.50 -4.28
CA TYR A 64 -4.16 -1.52 -3.95
C TYR A 64 -4.40 -0.15 -4.60
N ASP A 65 -5.34 -0.05 -5.54
CA ASP A 65 -5.68 1.19 -6.26
C ASP A 65 -6.71 1.99 -5.47
N ARG A 66 -6.26 3.08 -4.83
CA ARG A 66 -7.13 3.90 -3.98
C ARG A 66 -7.64 5.17 -4.65
N ARG A 67 -7.23 5.44 -5.90
CA ARG A 67 -7.52 6.68 -6.63
C ARG A 67 -9.01 7.01 -6.72
N GLU A 68 -9.84 5.98 -6.86
CA GLU A 68 -11.32 6.08 -6.96
C GLU A 68 -12.02 6.26 -5.60
N THR A 69 -11.33 5.99 -4.49
CA THR A 69 -11.91 5.99 -3.13
C THR A 69 -11.46 7.17 -2.27
N ARG A 70 -10.84 8.16 -2.91
CA ARG A 70 -10.27 9.34 -2.26
C ARG A 70 -11.39 10.24 -1.70
N PRO A 71 -11.40 10.53 -0.37
CA PRO A 71 -12.42 11.38 0.24
C PRO A 71 -12.57 12.74 -0.44
N GLU A 72 -11.47 13.32 -0.92
CA GLU A 72 -11.44 14.59 -1.64
C GLU A 72 -12.19 14.59 -2.98
N GLY A 73 -12.44 13.41 -3.55
CA GLY A 73 -13.31 13.23 -4.71
C GLY A 73 -14.80 13.31 -4.36
N SER A 74 -15.16 13.12 -3.09
CA SER A 74 -16.55 13.05 -2.63
C SER A 74 -17.24 14.42 -2.71
N PRO A 75 -18.51 14.48 -3.17
CA PRO A 75 -19.31 15.70 -3.13
C PRO A 75 -19.39 16.30 -1.72
N THR A 76 -19.48 15.45 -0.69
CA THR A 76 -19.59 15.87 0.72
C THR A 76 -18.33 16.58 1.22
N PHE A 77 -17.15 16.17 0.76
CA PHE A 77 -15.88 16.80 1.17
C PHE A 77 -15.70 18.19 0.55
N LYS A 78 -16.27 18.43 -0.64
CA LYS A 78 -16.15 19.69 -1.37
C LYS A 78 -17.12 20.79 -0.90
N VAL A 79 -18.07 20.48 -0.02
CA VAL A 79 -18.98 21.48 0.53
C VAL A 79 -18.21 22.34 1.54
N SER A 80 -17.80 23.53 1.10
CA SER A 80 -17.32 24.57 2.01
C SER A 80 -18.52 25.07 2.81
N TYR A 81 -18.53 24.85 4.12
CA TYR A 81 -19.47 25.57 4.99
C TYR A 81 -19.10 27.05 4.95
N VAL A 82 -19.82 27.82 4.15
CA VAL A 82 -19.87 29.28 4.28
C VAL A 82 -20.60 29.57 5.58
N GLN A 83 -19.85 30.08 6.56
CA GLN A 83 -20.37 30.60 7.82
C GLN A 83 -20.92 32.00 7.61
#